data_AF-A0A817XA43-F1
#
_entry.id   AF-A0A817XA43-F1
#
_cell.length_a   1.000
_cell.length_b   1.000
_cell.length_c   1.000
_cell.angle_alpha   90.00
_cell.angle_beta   90.00
_cell.angle_gamma   90.00
#
_symmetry.space_group_name_H-M   'P 1'
#
loop_
_entity.id
_entity.type
_entity.pdbx_description
1 polymer ?
#
loop_
_entity_poly.entity_id
_entity_poly.type
_entity_poly.pdbx_seq_one_letter_code
_entity_poly.pdbx_strand_id
1 'polypeptide(L)'
;MLLGEPSTWRTDLVIFTYNFSSEFRRLGCVHRLRQNKEEPSMCRLFLYVPIQFRTKNITDNDFQHAFDDAKRVIESYKDINDSFIGVPLVNDKETFDAKRSESLYENLRTYGYIDSINSIYEGYWTFKTYDFILRTDIDVFIYRHFATYIPSNCTFITGGGGYSTDFNRRKLKRIANDMGFVHVDITNMGSTWYGSPYDAYLVANQTLYGMLWLAHYEFAMPERESKLGTLMWPEWHFGVLLLYGQHLALNHLVGINQIRLRMGQDLLDLSSTDDRVEYVQQRIRLNLHCWHTDLPFSKFAFKMGKYNQTDLEKYKNDTTAQAYAMRMALESKYMTLEELAAYGRNKSLSS
;
A
#
# COMPACT_ATOMS: atom_id res chain seq x y z
N MET A 1 17.36 -1.64 6.27
CA MET A 1 17.46 -0.59 5.23
C MET A 1 17.74 -1.25 3.89
N LEU A 2 17.44 -0.57 2.78
CA LEU A 2 17.64 -1.11 1.45
C LEU A 2 19.15 -1.21 1.14
N LEU A 3 19.57 -2.34 0.57
CA LEU A 3 20.95 -2.53 0.16
C LEU A 3 21.27 -1.60 -1.01
N GLY A 4 22.36 -0.84 -0.91
CA GLY A 4 22.79 0.08 -1.97
C GLY A 4 22.04 1.40 -2.00
N GLU A 5 21.27 1.73 -0.96
CA GLU A 5 20.72 3.07 -0.76
C GLU A 5 21.86 4.10 -0.67
N PRO A 6 21.83 5.22 -1.43
CA PRO A 6 22.81 6.29 -1.31
C PRO A 6 22.87 6.85 0.12
N SER A 7 24.05 7.24 0.59
CA SER A 7 24.23 7.77 1.96
C SER A 7 23.49 9.08 2.23
N THR A 8 23.01 9.76 1.19
CA THR A 8 22.18 10.97 1.30
C THR A 8 20.68 10.68 1.29
N TRP A 9 20.27 9.43 1.04
CA TRP A 9 18.87 9.02 0.97
C TRP A 9 18.42 8.38 2.26
N ARG A 10 17.13 8.53 2.57
CA ARG A 10 16.51 7.94 3.75
C ARG A 10 15.16 7.39 3.38
N THR A 11 14.98 6.10 3.64
CA THR A 11 13.75 5.38 3.34
C THR A 11 13.19 4.78 4.62
N ASP A 12 12.07 5.33 5.08
CA ASP A 12 11.35 4.78 6.22
C ASP A 12 10.28 3.80 5.75
N LEU A 13 10.11 2.70 6.50
CA LEU A 13 8.95 1.83 6.34
C LEU A 13 7.86 2.36 7.26
N VAL A 14 6.83 2.98 6.69
CA VAL A 14 5.69 3.52 7.44
C VAL A 14 4.58 2.47 7.53
N ILE A 15 4.19 2.11 8.74
CA ILE A 15 3.19 1.07 9.02
C ILE A 15 2.05 1.68 9.82
N PHE A 16 0.84 1.57 9.27
CA PHE A 16 -0.41 1.82 9.97
C PHE A 16 -0.97 0.48 10.45
N THR A 17 -1.18 0.32 11.76
CA THR A 17 -1.71 -0.93 12.32
C THR A 17 -2.61 -0.67 13.51
N TYR A 18 -3.64 -1.48 13.72
CA TYR A 18 -4.38 -1.50 14.99
C TYR A 18 -3.76 -2.49 15.99
N ASN A 19 -3.03 -3.49 15.48
CA ASN A 19 -2.44 -4.56 16.26
C ASN A 19 -0.98 -4.25 16.56
N PHE A 20 -0.74 -3.33 17.50
CA PHE A 20 0.61 -3.04 17.98
C PHE A 20 1.11 -4.20 18.83
N SER A 21 2.20 -4.81 18.40
CA SER A 21 2.75 -6.01 19.01
C SER A 21 4.22 -5.85 19.39
N SER A 22 4.70 -6.75 20.25
CA SER A 22 6.08 -6.75 20.74
C SER A 22 7.10 -7.01 19.62
N GLU A 23 6.69 -7.67 18.54
CA GLU A 23 7.48 -8.02 17.38
C GLU A 23 7.95 -6.76 16.65
N PHE A 24 7.09 -5.74 16.49
CA PHE A 24 7.50 -4.46 15.89
C PHE A 24 8.60 -3.77 16.68
N ARG A 25 8.55 -3.85 18.03
CA ARG A 25 9.62 -3.33 18.89
C ARG A 25 10.92 -4.12 18.71
N ARG A 26 10.85 -5.45 18.62
CA ARG A 26 12.04 -6.30 18.35
C ARG A 26 12.67 -5.98 17.01
N LEU A 27 11.86 -5.64 16.00
CA LEU A 27 12.32 -5.17 14.68
C LEU A 27 12.89 -3.75 14.69
N GLY A 28 12.87 -3.06 15.82
CA GLY A 28 13.39 -1.69 15.95
C GLY A 28 12.46 -0.62 15.39
N CYS A 29 11.16 -0.92 15.22
CA CYS A 29 10.19 0.08 14.81
C CYS A 29 10.01 1.12 15.93
N VAL A 30 9.96 2.39 15.54
CA VAL A 30 9.73 3.52 16.44
C VAL A 30 8.35 4.10 16.23
N HIS A 31 7.78 4.62 17.30
CA HIS A 31 6.50 5.29 17.27
C HIS A 31 6.73 6.82 17.37
N ARG A 32 7.22 7.45 16.30
CA ARG A 32 7.38 8.92 16.21
C ARG A 32 7.53 9.39 14.78
N LEU A 33 7.12 10.64 14.53
CA LEU A 33 7.34 11.31 13.26
C LEU A 33 8.83 11.46 12.95
N ARG A 34 9.15 11.50 11.65
CA ARG A 34 10.46 11.89 11.17
C ARG A 34 10.71 13.36 11.50
N GLN A 35 11.79 13.62 12.24
CA GLN A 35 12.08 14.99 12.70
C GLN A 35 12.87 15.79 11.66
N ASN A 36 13.77 15.13 10.93
CA ASN A 36 14.61 15.76 9.92
C ASN A 36 15.17 14.71 8.93
N LYS A 37 15.87 15.20 7.91
CA LYS A 37 16.46 14.38 6.84
C LYS A 37 17.71 13.62 7.30
N GLU A 38 18.34 14.04 8.39
CA GLU A 38 19.55 13.43 8.94
C GLU A 38 19.26 12.13 9.71
N GLU A 39 18.05 11.95 10.24
CA GLU A 39 17.65 10.69 10.92
C GLU A 39 17.95 9.46 10.03
N PRO A 40 18.35 8.32 10.57
CA PRO A 40 18.53 7.11 9.76
C PRO A 40 17.18 6.61 9.20
N SER A 41 17.25 5.73 8.20
CA SER A 41 16.10 4.97 7.68
C SER A 41 15.54 4.06 8.79
N MET A 42 14.27 4.22 9.15
CA MET A 42 13.64 3.55 10.30
C MET A 42 12.30 2.92 9.90
N CYS A 43 11.95 1.82 10.58
CA CYS A 43 10.56 1.39 10.62
C CYS A 43 9.79 2.35 11.54
N ARG A 44 8.69 2.93 11.04
CA ARG A 44 7.83 3.84 11.81
C ARG A 44 6.44 3.27 11.87
N LEU A 45 5.92 3.18 13.09
CA LEU A 45 4.61 2.63 13.35
C LEU A 45 3.68 3.73 13.83
N PHE A 46 2.45 3.72 13.34
CA PHE A 46 1.36 4.60 13.76
C PHE A 46 0.14 3.72 14.04
N LEU A 47 -0.57 3.93 15.18
CA LEU A 47 -1.82 3.18 15.32
C LEU A 47 -2.86 3.76 14.39
N TYR A 48 -3.60 2.86 13.78
CA TYR A 48 -4.68 3.19 12.91
C TYR A 48 -5.92 2.44 13.37
N VAL A 49 -7.08 3.07 13.26
CA VAL A 49 -8.38 2.45 13.55
C VAL A 49 -9.02 2.01 12.23
N PRO A 50 -8.98 0.71 11.89
CA PRO A 50 -9.66 0.16 10.73
C PRO A 50 -11.12 0.55 10.67
N ILE A 51 -11.62 0.81 9.46
CA ILE A 51 -13.04 1.13 9.24
C ILE A 51 -13.94 0.08 9.90
N GLN A 52 -13.59 -1.21 9.84
CA GLN A 52 -14.37 -2.30 10.42
C GLN A 52 -14.56 -2.24 11.95
N PHE A 53 -13.68 -1.54 12.66
CA PHE A 53 -13.74 -1.40 14.12
C PHE A 53 -14.35 -0.08 14.57
N ARG A 54 -14.75 0.79 13.63
CA ARG A 54 -15.48 2.02 13.95
C ARG A 54 -16.93 1.69 14.32
N THR A 55 -17.59 2.57 15.05
CA THR A 55 -19.03 2.46 15.38
C THR A 55 -19.84 3.38 14.46
N LYS A 56 -21.16 3.47 14.60
CA LYS A 56 -21.94 4.48 13.86
C LYS A 56 -21.73 5.89 14.43
N ASN A 57 -21.57 6.01 15.75
CA ASN A 57 -21.11 7.23 16.41
C ASN A 57 -19.58 7.26 16.45
N ILE A 58 -18.98 7.49 15.28
CA ILE A 58 -17.55 7.27 15.03
C ILE A 58 -16.61 8.06 15.97
N THR A 59 -17.07 9.15 16.57
CA THR A 59 -16.25 10.02 17.42
C THR A 59 -16.42 9.80 18.92
N ASP A 60 -17.22 8.83 19.35
CA ASP A 60 -17.43 8.59 20.78
C ASP A 60 -16.11 8.13 21.42
N ASN A 61 -15.61 8.92 22.38
CA ASN A 61 -14.32 8.75 23.07
C ASN A 61 -13.06 8.84 22.19
N ASP A 62 -13.08 9.53 21.05
CA ASP A 62 -11.89 9.72 20.19
C ASP A 62 -11.15 8.41 19.87
N PHE A 63 -11.93 7.35 19.58
CA PHE A 63 -11.47 5.99 19.36
C PHE A 63 -10.59 5.40 20.47
N GLN A 64 -10.66 5.93 21.69
CA GLN A 64 -9.67 5.60 22.71
C GLN A 64 -9.58 4.10 22.98
N HIS A 65 -10.73 3.41 22.95
CA HIS A 65 -10.83 1.97 23.12
C HIS A 65 -10.13 1.15 22.04
N ALA A 66 -10.05 1.66 20.81
CA ALA A 66 -9.37 0.97 19.71
C ALA A 66 -7.86 0.85 19.93
N PHE A 67 -7.31 1.61 20.88
CA PHE A 67 -5.88 1.65 21.19
C PHE A 67 -5.52 1.04 22.55
N ASP A 68 -6.49 0.49 23.29
CA ASP A 68 -6.26 -0.03 24.65
C ASP A 68 -5.20 -1.14 24.67
N ASP A 69 -5.20 -2.03 23.67
CA ASP A 69 -4.22 -3.12 23.56
C ASP A 69 -2.81 -2.59 23.31
N ALA A 70 -2.69 -1.62 22.41
CA ALA A 70 -1.42 -0.99 22.11
C ALA A 70 -0.85 -0.23 23.31
N LYS A 71 -1.71 0.48 24.06
CA LYS A 71 -1.33 1.17 25.30
C LYS A 71 -0.75 0.19 26.32
N ARG A 72 -1.38 -0.97 26.52
CA ARG A 72 -0.86 -2.01 27.44
C ARG A 72 0.52 -2.51 27.00
N VAL A 73 0.75 -2.69 25.69
CA VAL A 73 2.07 -3.08 25.19
C VAL A 73 3.09 -1.97 25.44
N ILE A 74 2.79 -0.72 25.10
CA ILE A 74 3.69 0.43 25.31
C ILE A 74 4.07 0.57 26.80
N GLU A 75 3.10 0.48 27.70
CA GLU A 75 3.33 0.52 29.15
C GLU A 75 4.28 -0.58 29.62
N SER A 76 4.14 -1.81 29.09
CA SER A 76 5.00 -2.94 29.45
C SER A 76 6.49 -2.71 29.10
N TYR A 77 6.77 -1.87 28.10
CA TYR A 77 8.13 -1.51 27.68
C TYR A 77 8.67 -0.24 28.36
N LYS A 78 7.91 0.39 29.25
CA LYS A 78 8.24 1.68 29.89
C LYS A 78 8.53 2.80 28.88
N ASP A 79 7.90 2.73 27.71
CA ASP A 79 7.94 3.81 26.74
C ASP A 79 7.09 5.00 27.24
N ILE A 80 7.43 6.20 26.80
CA ILE A 80 6.68 7.41 27.16
C ILE A 80 5.38 7.43 26.33
N ASN A 81 4.23 7.23 26.99
CA ASN A 81 2.89 7.13 26.36
C ASN A 81 2.52 8.40 25.55
N ASP A 82 3.02 9.58 25.96
CA ASP A 82 2.77 10.88 25.31
C ASP A 82 3.40 11.03 23.91
N SER A 83 4.15 10.03 23.45
CA SER A 83 4.75 10.00 22.10
C SER A 83 3.91 9.20 21.08
N PHE A 84 2.78 8.63 21.52
CA PHE A 84 1.90 7.82 20.69
C PHE A 84 1.00 8.67 19.76
N ILE A 85 0.81 8.26 18.50
CA ILE A 85 0.16 9.01 17.40
C ILE A 85 -0.87 8.06 16.80
N GLY A 86 -2.11 8.26 17.21
CA GLY A 86 -3.27 7.56 16.66
C GLY A 86 -3.77 8.23 15.40
N VAL A 87 -4.27 7.42 14.47
CA VAL A 87 -4.95 7.86 13.25
C VAL A 87 -6.33 7.19 13.20
N PRO A 88 -7.39 7.95 12.89
CA PRO A 88 -7.42 9.37 12.56
C PRO A 88 -7.24 10.30 13.77
N LEU A 89 -6.89 11.56 13.49
CA LEU A 89 -6.93 12.65 14.46
C LEU A 89 -8.29 13.35 14.34
N VAL A 90 -9.23 13.12 15.27
CA VAL A 90 -10.63 13.63 15.11
C VAL A 90 -10.75 15.15 15.14
N ASN A 91 -9.76 15.83 15.70
CA ASN A 91 -9.68 17.30 15.76
C ASN A 91 -9.12 17.92 14.47
N ASP A 92 -8.67 17.09 13.52
CA ASP A 92 -8.07 17.51 12.27
C ASP A 92 -9.10 17.57 11.14
N LYS A 93 -9.57 18.77 10.82
CA LYS A 93 -10.58 18.96 9.77
C LYS A 93 -10.02 18.79 8.35
N GLU A 94 -8.70 18.72 8.16
CA GLU A 94 -8.09 18.54 6.84
C GLU A 94 -8.09 17.08 6.41
N THR A 95 -7.82 16.18 7.35
CA THR A 95 -7.65 14.75 7.09
C THR A 95 -8.70 13.87 7.76
N PHE A 96 -9.57 14.42 8.61
CA PHE A 96 -10.69 13.70 9.18
C PHE A 96 -12.05 14.31 8.78
N ASP A 97 -12.86 13.50 8.12
CA ASP A 97 -14.23 13.82 7.71
C ASP A 97 -15.18 12.80 8.36
N ALA A 98 -15.85 13.22 9.44
CA ALA A 98 -16.72 12.34 10.23
C ALA A 98 -17.86 11.74 9.40
N LYS A 99 -18.46 12.52 8.48
CA LYS A 99 -19.55 12.05 7.62
C LYS A 99 -19.06 10.99 6.63
N ARG A 100 -17.88 11.20 6.05
CA ARG A 100 -17.26 10.22 5.18
C ARG A 100 -16.87 8.97 5.94
N SER A 101 -16.27 9.11 7.12
CA SER A 101 -15.95 7.96 7.96
C SER A 101 -17.21 7.14 8.26
N GLU A 102 -18.35 7.78 8.54
CA GLU A 102 -19.63 7.09 8.78
C GLU A 102 -20.09 6.37 7.52
N SER A 103 -20.02 7.05 6.37
CA SER A 103 -20.35 6.47 5.08
C SER A 103 -19.47 5.25 4.74
N LEU A 104 -18.16 5.32 5.04
CA LEU A 104 -17.22 4.21 4.87
C LEU A 104 -17.58 3.04 5.79
N TYR A 105 -17.91 3.31 7.04
CA TYR A 105 -18.35 2.27 7.98
C TYR A 105 -19.64 1.59 7.49
N GLU A 106 -20.64 2.35 7.09
CA GLU A 106 -21.93 1.82 6.66
C GLU A 106 -21.83 1.01 5.36
N ASN A 107 -21.02 1.47 4.40
CA ASN A 107 -21.03 0.92 3.05
C ASN A 107 -19.84 -0.01 2.75
N LEU A 108 -18.72 0.13 3.45
CA LEU A 108 -17.44 -0.46 3.07
C LEU A 108 -16.67 -1.14 4.22
N ARG A 109 -17.24 -1.26 5.43
CA ARG A 109 -16.56 -1.92 6.56
C ARG A 109 -16.16 -3.38 6.31
N THR A 110 -16.83 -4.08 5.39
CA THR A 110 -16.50 -5.47 5.01
C THR A 110 -15.57 -5.55 3.81
N TYR A 111 -15.24 -4.43 3.17
CA TYR A 111 -14.34 -4.39 2.02
C TYR A 111 -12.89 -4.39 2.51
N GLY A 112 -12.22 -5.54 2.42
CA GLY A 112 -10.91 -5.77 3.04
C GLY A 112 -9.75 -4.88 2.59
N TYR A 113 -9.90 -4.10 1.52
CA TYR A 113 -8.85 -3.21 1.01
C TYR A 113 -9.07 -1.72 1.36
N ILE A 114 -10.18 -1.35 2.00
CA ILE A 114 -10.52 0.08 2.24
C ILE A 114 -9.43 0.80 3.04
N ASP A 115 -8.91 0.13 4.07
CA ASP A 115 -7.92 0.70 4.98
C ASP A 115 -6.57 0.96 4.30
N SER A 116 -6.27 0.29 3.18
CA SER A 116 -5.05 0.51 2.40
C SER A 116 -5.02 1.86 1.66
N ILE A 117 -6.16 2.54 1.56
CA ILE A 117 -6.30 3.90 1.01
C ILE A 117 -6.71 4.89 2.10
N ASN A 118 -7.64 4.51 2.98
CA ASN A 118 -8.12 5.42 4.02
C ASN A 118 -7.01 5.85 4.99
N SER A 119 -6.08 4.96 5.31
CA SER A 119 -4.89 5.29 6.13
C SER A 119 -3.95 6.31 5.46
N ILE A 120 -3.89 6.36 4.12
CA ILE A 120 -3.13 7.38 3.39
C ILE A 120 -3.79 8.75 3.55
N TYR A 121 -5.12 8.81 3.41
CA TYR A 121 -5.87 10.06 3.57
C TYR A 121 -5.77 10.59 5.01
N GLU A 122 -6.17 9.80 6.00
CA GLU A 122 -6.20 10.22 7.41
C GLU A 122 -4.80 10.37 8.02
N GLY A 123 -3.84 9.59 7.51
CA GLY A 123 -2.46 9.57 7.99
C GLY A 123 -1.54 10.60 7.35
N TYR A 124 -2.03 11.51 6.51
CA TYR A 124 -1.19 12.44 5.72
C TYR A 124 -0.13 13.18 6.55
N TRP A 125 -0.47 13.67 7.74
CA TRP A 125 0.48 14.37 8.63
C TRP A 125 1.65 13.52 9.09
N THR A 126 1.50 12.20 9.08
CA THR A 126 2.57 11.27 9.49
C THR A 126 3.68 11.13 8.45
N PHE A 127 3.38 11.48 7.19
CA PHE A 127 4.28 11.30 6.06
C PHE A 127 4.41 12.52 5.13
N LYS A 128 3.75 13.64 5.44
CA LYS A 128 3.88 14.88 4.65
C LYS A 128 5.31 15.46 4.57
N THR A 129 6.20 15.03 5.45
CA THR A 129 7.61 15.50 5.50
C THR A 129 8.54 14.72 4.59
N TYR A 130 8.11 13.59 4.01
CA TYR A 130 8.91 12.86 3.03
C TYR A 130 8.85 13.56 1.67
N ASP A 131 9.89 13.38 0.86
CA ASP A 131 9.89 13.90 -0.51
C ASP A 131 8.98 13.08 -1.43
N PHE A 132 8.93 11.76 -1.19
CA PHE A 132 8.13 10.82 -1.99
C PHE A 132 7.56 9.68 -1.15
N ILE A 133 6.41 9.17 -1.58
CA ILE A 133 5.71 8.04 -0.97
C ILE A 133 5.50 6.96 -2.03
N LEU A 134 6.01 5.77 -1.76
CA LEU A 134 5.61 4.55 -2.46
C LEU A 134 4.57 3.84 -1.58
N ARG A 135 3.34 3.70 -2.07
CA ARG A 135 2.43 2.68 -1.53
C ARG A 135 2.36 1.51 -2.47
N THR A 136 2.38 0.34 -1.87
CA THR A 136 2.55 -0.93 -2.56
C THR A 136 1.70 -1.98 -1.87
N ASP A 137 1.32 -3.02 -2.60
CA ASP A 137 0.56 -4.13 -2.04
C ASP A 137 1.45 -5.06 -1.21
N ILE A 138 0.85 -5.89 -0.35
CA ILE A 138 1.61 -6.82 0.52
C ILE A 138 2.16 -8.02 -0.26
N ASP A 139 1.59 -8.32 -1.42
CA ASP A 139 1.94 -9.44 -2.29
C ASP A 139 2.92 -9.04 -3.40
N VAL A 140 3.88 -8.19 -3.04
CA VAL A 140 4.96 -7.73 -3.91
C VAL A 140 6.33 -7.99 -3.30
N PHE A 141 7.35 -8.02 -4.14
CA PHE A 141 8.73 -7.82 -3.70
C PHE A 141 9.23 -6.47 -4.15
N ILE A 142 9.75 -5.68 -3.21
CA ILE A 142 10.53 -4.49 -3.55
C ILE A 142 11.85 -4.94 -4.19
N TYR A 143 12.11 -4.45 -5.40
CA TYR A 143 13.28 -4.82 -6.19
C TYR A 143 14.45 -3.88 -5.94
N ARG A 144 15.66 -4.36 -6.26
CA ARG A 144 16.94 -3.69 -5.92
C ARG A 144 17.05 -2.25 -6.42
N HIS A 145 16.50 -1.94 -7.60
CA HIS A 145 16.60 -0.58 -8.14
C HIS A 145 15.80 0.46 -7.35
N PHE A 146 14.86 0.04 -6.48
CA PHE A 146 14.14 0.96 -5.61
C PHE A 146 15.09 1.80 -4.73
N ALA A 147 16.19 1.21 -4.27
CA ALA A 147 17.17 1.89 -3.43
C ALA A 147 17.82 3.13 -4.06
N THR A 148 17.76 3.27 -5.39
CA THR A 148 18.43 4.34 -6.15
C THR A 148 17.50 5.05 -7.14
N TYR A 149 16.20 4.81 -7.07
CA TYR A 149 15.23 5.41 -7.97
C TYR A 149 14.42 6.52 -7.31
N ILE A 150 14.41 7.70 -7.93
CA ILE A 150 13.49 8.80 -7.60
C ILE A 150 12.64 9.13 -8.84
N PRO A 151 11.32 9.33 -8.69
CA PRO A 151 10.47 9.84 -9.76
C PRO A 151 10.97 11.20 -10.29
N SER A 152 11.32 11.26 -11.57
CA SER A 152 11.69 12.52 -12.23
C SER A 152 10.51 13.48 -12.31
N ASN A 153 10.77 14.79 -12.24
CA ASN A 153 9.79 15.87 -12.48
C ASN A 153 8.53 15.81 -11.60
N CYS A 154 8.65 15.36 -10.34
CA CYS A 154 7.53 15.24 -9.39
C CYS A 154 6.30 14.55 -10.01
N THR A 155 6.52 13.58 -10.90
CA THR A 155 5.44 12.92 -11.63
C THR A 155 4.86 11.81 -10.77
N PHE A 156 3.53 11.74 -10.71
CA PHE A 156 2.82 10.67 -10.06
C PHE A 156 2.85 9.42 -10.94
N ILE A 157 3.34 8.30 -10.43
CA ILE A 157 3.49 7.05 -11.19
C ILE A 157 2.54 6.00 -10.63
N THR A 158 1.82 5.32 -11.51
CA THR A 158 0.99 4.17 -11.16
C THR A 158 1.39 2.96 -11.99
N GLY A 159 1.29 1.77 -11.43
CA GLY A 159 1.52 0.53 -12.14
C GLY A 159 0.31 0.06 -12.97
N GLY A 160 0.18 -1.25 -13.19
CA GLY A 160 -0.89 -1.89 -13.96
C GLY A 160 -1.87 -2.70 -13.09
N GLY A 161 -3.18 -2.50 -13.27
CA GLY A 161 -4.20 -3.06 -12.38
C GLY A 161 -4.90 -4.35 -12.82
N GLY A 162 -4.75 -4.77 -14.09
CA GLY A 162 -5.31 -6.03 -14.61
C GLY A 162 -6.84 -6.11 -14.73
N TYR A 163 -7.59 -5.12 -14.23
CA TYR A 163 -9.06 -5.11 -14.24
C TYR A 163 -9.68 -4.53 -15.53
N SER A 164 -8.86 -3.97 -16.44
CA SER A 164 -9.37 -3.09 -17.49
C SER A 164 -9.87 -3.84 -18.72
N THR A 165 -11.18 -4.10 -18.76
CA THR A 165 -11.92 -4.59 -19.94
C THR A 165 -12.65 -3.46 -20.64
N ASP A 166 -13.10 -3.68 -21.89
CA ASP A 166 -13.91 -2.69 -22.62
C ASP A 166 -15.27 -2.41 -21.96
N PHE A 167 -15.82 -3.40 -21.25
CA PHE A 167 -17.00 -3.20 -20.41
C PHE A 167 -16.70 -2.20 -19.27
N ASN A 168 -15.67 -2.48 -18.46
CA ASN A 168 -15.32 -1.64 -17.31
C ASN A 168 -14.95 -0.22 -17.76
N ARG A 169 -14.20 -0.06 -18.84
CA ARG A 169 -13.80 1.26 -19.37
C ARG A 169 -15.00 2.12 -19.73
N ARG A 170 -15.95 1.58 -20.50
CA ARG A 170 -17.17 2.31 -20.90
C ARG A 170 -18.04 2.65 -19.68
N LYS A 171 -18.20 1.70 -18.76
CA LYS A 171 -19.00 1.91 -17.55
C LYS A 171 -18.37 2.97 -16.63
N LEU A 172 -17.05 2.91 -16.38
CA LEU A 172 -16.35 3.91 -15.57
C LEU A 172 -16.38 5.31 -16.19
N LYS A 173 -16.29 5.42 -17.53
CA LYS A 173 -16.44 6.71 -18.22
C LYS A 173 -17.84 7.30 -18.04
N ARG A 174 -18.90 6.48 -18.16
CA ARG A 174 -20.27 6.91 -17.84
C ARG A 174 -20.37 7.38 -16.39
N ILE A 175 -19.89 6.57 -15.45
CA ILE A 175 -19.96 6.89 -14.01
C ILE A 175 -19.22 8.18 -13.68
N ALA A 176 -18.05 8.40 -14.27
CA ALA A 176 -17.32 9.66 -14.11
C ALA A 176 -18.20 10.86 -14.52
N ASN A 177 -18.88 10.77 -15.67
CA ASN A 177 -19.80 11.81 -16.11
C ASN A 177 -20.98 12.01 -15.14
N ASP A 178 -21.57 10.92 -14.63
CA ASP A 178 -22.68 10.99 -13.67
C ASP A 178 -22.25 11.62 -12.32
N MET A 179 -20.98 11.45 -11.94
CA MET A 179 -20.37 12.10 -10.77
C MET A 179 -19.94 13.55 -11.01
N GLY A 180 -20.01 14.04 -12.25
CA GLY A 180 -19.43 15.34 -12.64
C GLY A 180 -17.89 15.35 -12.68
N PHE A 181 -17.26 14.17 -12.74
CA PHE A 181 -15.81 14.03 -12.88
C PHE A 181 -15.38 14.13 -14.34
N VAL A 182 -14.19 14.65 -14.55
CA VAL A 182 -13.51 14.62 -15.85
C VAL A 182 -12.95 13.22 -16.08
N HIS A 183 -13.12 12.69 -17.29
CA HIS A 183 -12.52 11.42 -17.70
C HIS A 183 -11.66 11.61 -18.94
N VAL A 184 -10.38 11.26 -18.84
CA VAL A 184 -9.36 11.49 -19.89
C VAL A 184 -8.89 10.19 -20.54
N ASP A 185 -9.71 9.14 -20.46
CA ASP A 185 -9.46 7.84 -21.10
C ASP A 185 -8.15 7.14 -20.66
N ILE A 186 -7.62 7.47 -19.47
CA ILE A 186 -6.52 6.71 -18.87
C ILE A 186 -7.10 5.45 -18.23
N THR A 187 -6.47 4.31 -18.48
CA THR A 187 -7.03 3.00 -18.09
C THR A 187 -6.00 2.10 -17.43
N ASN A 188 -6.49 1.03 -16.79
CA ASN A 188 -5.68 -0.05 -16.23
C ASN A 188 -4.62 0.37 -15.18
N MET A 189 -4.86 1.46 -14.44
CA MET A 189 -3.96 1.95 -13.39
C MET A 189 -3.95 0.99 -12.20
N GLY A 190 -2.76 0.60 -11.75
CA GLY A 190 -2.55 -0.34 -10.65
C GLY A 190 -2.64 0.30 -9.27
N SER A 191 -2.83 -0.53 -8.25
CA SER A 191 -2.89 -0.15 -6.84
C SER A 191 -1.53 0.33 -6.31
N THR A 192 -0.42 -0.12 -6.90
CA THR A 192 0.92 0.37 -6.56
C THR A 192 1.19 1.71 -7.23
N TRP A 193 1.66 2.67 -6.44
CA TRP A 193 1.86 4.05 -6.88
C TRP A 193 2.98 4.77 -6.12
N TYR A 194 3.66 5.67 -6.83
CA TYR A 194 4.84 6.40 -6.35
C TYR A 194 4.73 7.87 -6.74
N GLY A 195 4.71 8.77 -5.77
CA GLY A 195 4.59 10.21 -6.01
C GLY A 195 4.88 11.06 -4.78
N SER A 196 4.56 12.35 -4.84
CA SER A 196 4.70 13.23 -3.67
C SER A 196 3.67 12.87 -2.58
N PRO A 197 3.92 13.20 -1.29
CA PRO A 197 2.92 13.02 -0.24
C PRO A 197 1.58 13.69 -0.55
N TYR A 198 1.61 14.89 -1.15
CA TYR A 198 0.41 15.66 -1.44
C TYR A 198 -0.43 15.00 -2.54
N ASP A 199 0.21 14.51 -3.61
CA ASP A 199 -0.51 13.77 -4.65
C ASP A 199 -1.12 12.47 -4.09
N ALA A 200 -0.38 11.75 -3.24
CA ALA A 200 -0.87 10.55 -2.57
C ALA A 200 -2.08 10.87 -1.68
N TYR A 201 -2.06 11.97 -0.95
CA TYR A 201 -3.21 12.45 -0.18
C TYR A 201 -4.40 12.77 -1.09
N LEU A 202 -4.20 13.55 -2.17
CA LEU A 202 -5.27 13.96 -3.07
C LEU A 202 -5.97 12.79 -3.74
N VAL A 203 -5.21 11.84 -4.27
CA VAL A 203 -5.79 10.67 -4.92
C VAL A 203 -6.40 9.72 -3.91
N ALA A 204 -5.84 9.56 -2.71
CA ALA A 204 -6.47 8.75 -1.67
C ALA A 204 -7.83 9.33 -1.30
N ASN A 205 -7.88 10.65 -1.04
CA ASN A 205 -9.12 11.39 -0.81
C ASN A 205 -10.15 11.15 -1.93
N GLN A 206 -9.75 11.36 -3.18
CA GLN A 206 -10.63 11.25 -4.33
C GLN A 206 -11.06 9.80 -4.62
N THR A 207 -10.19 8.83 -4.34
CA THR A 207 -10.46 7.39 -4.48
C THR A 207 -11.56 6.97 -3.52
N LEU A 208 -11.53 7.43 -2.26
CA LEU A 208 -12.57 7.13 -1.27
C LEU A 208 -13.94 7.62 -1.73
N TYR A 209 -14.03 8.82 -2.32
CA TYR A 209 -15.27 9.32 -2.92
C TYR A 209 -15.76 8.42 -4.08
N GLY A 210 -14.87 8.03 -4.98
CA GLY A 210 -15.20 7.10 -6.06
C GLY A 210 -15.70 5.75 -5.55
N MET A 211 -15.02 5.18 -4.55
CA MET A 211 -15.41 3.91 -3.92
C MET A 211 -16.79 3.99 -3.27
N LEU A 212 -17.07 5.07 -2.53
CA LEU A 212 -18.37 5.29 -1.90
C LEU A 212 -19.50 5.41 -2.93
N TRP A 213 -19.29 6.21 -3.99
CA TRP A 213 -20.28 6.34 -5.07
C TRP A 213 -20.55 4.98 -5.72
N LEU A 214 -19.50 4.27 -6.11
CA LEU A 214 -19.61 2.96 -6.75
C LEU A 214 -20.36 1.96 -5.87
N ALA A 215 -19.99 1.85 -4.59
CA ALA A 215 -20.63 0.94 -3.66
C ALA A 215 -22.10 1.29 -3.40
N HIS A 216 -22.45 2.57 -3.40
CA HIS A 216 -23.81 3.00 -3.11
C HIS A 216 -24.73 2.92 -4.33
N TYR A 217 -24.26 3.35 -5.51
CA TYR A 217 -25.09 3.55 -6.70
C TYR A 217 -24.88 2.51 -7.80
N GLU A 218 -23.73 1.80 -7.83
CA GLU A 218 -23.32 1.00 -8.99
C GLU A 218 -23.12 -0.50 -8.70
N PHE A 219 -23.09 -0.89 -7.43
CA PHE A 219 -23.01 -2.29 -6.98
C PHE A 219 -24.23 -2.69 -6.14
N ALA A 220 -24.89 -3.76 -6.56
CA ALA A 220 -25.99 -4.35 -5.84
C ALA A 220 -25.51 -5.06 -4.56
N MET A 221 -26.43 -5.27 -3.61
CA MET A 221 -26.13 -5.90 -2.32
C MET A 221 -25.44 -7.27 -2.45
N PRO A 222 -25.85 -8.20 -3.35
CA PRO A 222 -25.14 -9.49 -3.50
C PRO A 222 -23.69 -9.35 -3.97
N GLU A 223 -23.38 -8.33 -4.78
CA GLU A 223 -22.00 -8.04 -5.21
C GLU A 223 -21.17 -7.56 -4.01
N ARG A 224 -21.72 -6.63 -3.21
CA ARG A 224 -21.06 -6.07 -2.03
C ARG A 224 -20.82 -7.10 -0.92
N GLU A 225 -21.74 -8.04 -0.76
CA GLU A 225 -21.66 -9.13 0.22
C GLU A 225 -20.79 -10.31 -0.25
N SER A 226 -20.08 -10.16 -1.39
CA SER A 226 -19.22 -11.20 -1.97
C SER A 226 -19.94 -12.52 -2.29
N LYS A 227 -21.27 -12.50 -2.42
CA LYS A 227 -22.09 -13.70 -2.73
C LYS A 227 -21.87 -14.22 -4.14
N LEU A 228 -21.39 -13.37 -5.06
CA LEU A 228 -21.12 -13.74 -6.45
C LEU A 228 -19.69 -14.25 -6.68
N GLY A 229 -18.83 -14.23 -5.65
CA GLY A 229 -17.42 -14.62 -5.78
C GLY A 229 -16.74 -13.94 -6.98
N THR A 230 -16.05 -14.72 -7.81
CA THR A 230 -15.35 -14.24 -9.01
C THR A 230 -16.20 -14.34 -10.28
N LEU A 231 -17.52 -14.56 -10.20
CA LEU A 231 -18.38 -14.74 -11.38
C LEU A 231 -18.34 -13.52 -12.31
N MET A 232 -18.29 -12.33 -11.73
CA MET A 232 -18.21 -11.05 -12.45
C MET A 232 -16.75 -10.63 -12.70
N TRP A 233 -15.77 -11.51 -12.51
CA TRP A 233 -14.39 -11.18 -12.87
C TRP A 233 -14.10 -11.60 -14.32
N PRO A 234 -13.45 -10.76 -15.15
CA PRO A 234 -12.94 -9.42 -14.84
C PRO A 234 -13.96 -8.28 -15.07
N GLU A 235 -15.18 -8.59 -15.53
CA GLU A 235 -16.20 -7.59 -15.87
C GLU A 235 -17.09 -7.20 -14.68
N TRP A 236 -16.78 -6.06 -14.04
CA TRP A 236 -17.51 -5.48 -12.92
C TRP A 236 -17.50 -6.28 -11.62
N HIS A 237 -16.32 -6.41 -11.01
CA HIS A 237 -16.13 -7.18 -9.78
C HIS A 237 -15.91 -6.30 -8.55
N PHE A 238 -16.72 -6.50 -7.50
CA PHE A 238 -16.62 -5.71 -6.26
C PHE A 238 -15.26 -5.86 -5.54
N GLY A 239 -14.58 -7.01 -5.69
CA GLY A 239 -13.26 -7.22 -5.07
C GLY A 239 -12.20 -6.20 -5.52
N VAL A 240 -12.36 -5.57 -6.68
CA VAL A 240 -11.47 -4.51 -7.19
C VAL A 240 -12.09 -3.11 -7.12
N LEU A 241 -13.06 -2.89 -6.22
CA LEU A 241 -13.67 -1.58 -5.99
C LEU A 241 -12.64 -0.46 -5.82
N LEU A 242 -11.55 -0.71 -5.08
CA LEU A 242 -10.43 0.23 -4.91
C LEU A 242 -9.86 0.68 -6.26
N LEU A 243 -9.62 -0.25 -7.18
CA LEU A 243 -9.05 0.06 -8.50
C LEU A 243 -10.02 0.86 -9.37
N TYR A 244 -11.33 0.59 -9.26
CA TYR A 244 -12.36 1.40 -9.91
C TYR A 244 -12.47 2.81 -9.33
N GLY A 245 -12.46 2.95 -8.00
CA GLY A 245 -12.44 4.26 -7.33
C GLY A 245 -11.21 5.07 -7.71
N GLN A 246 -10.03 4.44 -7.74
CA GLN A 246 -8.78 5.05 -8.16
C GLN A 246 -8.80 5.43 -9.64
N HIS A 247 -9.44 4.61 -10.49
CA HIS A 247 -9.61 4.94 -11.91
C HIS A 247 -10.35 6.27 -12.10
N LEU A 248 -11.46 6.44 -11.39
CA LEU A 248 -12.25 7.67 -11.42
C LEU A 248 -11.44 8.85 -10.88
N ALA A 249 -10.73 8.64 -9.76
CA ALA A 249 -9.92 9.65 -9.11
C ALA A 249 -8.78 10.17 -10.00
N LEU A 250 -7.94 9.28 -10.53
CA LEU A 250 -6.79 9.67 -11.34
C LEU A 250 -7.21 10.31 -12.67
N ASN A 251 -8.26 9.79 -13.33
CA ASN A 251 -8.78 10.44 -14.52
C ASN A 251 -9.27 11.86 -14.23
N HIS A 252 -9.98 12.06 -13.12
CA HIS A 252 -10.46 13.37 -12.72
C HIS A 252 -9.30 14.33 -12.43
N LEU A 253 -8.38 13.93 -11.56
CA LEU A 253 -7.26 14.75 -11.10
C LEU A 253 -6.28 15.11 -12.23
N VAL A 254 -6.06 14.21 -13.19
CA VAL A 254 -5.31 14.51 -14.41
C VAL A 254 -6.09 15.47 -15.31
N GLY A 255 -7.39 15.22 -15.51
CA GLY A 255 -8.23 16.05 -16.39
C GLY A 255 -8.38 17.50 -15.93
N ILE A 256 -8.31 17.75 -14.62
CA ILE A 256 -8.30 19.11 -14.04
C ILE A 256 -6.89 19.65 -13.78
N ASN A 257 -5.85 18.97 -14.27
CA ASN A 257 -4.45 19.36 -14.13
C ASN A 257 -3.95 19.50 -12.67
N GLN A 258 -4.54 18.77 -11.73
CA GLN A 258 -4.02 18.70 -10.35
C GLN A 258 -2.86 17.70 -10.21
N ILE A 259 -2.84 16.66 -11.04
CA ILE A 259 -1.79 15.64 -11.03
C ILE A 259 -1.23 15.41 -12.41
N ARG A 260 0.11 15.32 -12.50
CA ARG A 260 0.81 14.80 -13.68
C ARG A 260 1.03 13.30 -13.52
N LEU A 261 0.30 12.50 -14.28
CA LEU A 261 0.37 11.03 -14.23
C LEU A 261 1.34 10.46 -15.27
N ARG A 262 2.07 9.41 -14.88
CA ARG A 262 2.80 8.52 -15.78
C ARG A 262 2.43 7.07 -15.51
N MET A 263 2.03 6.35 -16.55
CA MET A 263 1.87 4.90 -16.48
C MET A 263 3.25 4.24 -16.37
N GLY A 264 3.44 3.44 -15.32
CA GLY A 264 4.68 2.77 -14.96
C GLY A 264 4.49 1.27 -14.78
N GLN A 265 3.65 0.61 -15.59
CA GLN A 265 3.36 -0.82 -15.46
C GLN A 265 4.62 -1.69 -15.44
N ASP A 266 5.56 -1.46 -16.36
CA ASP A 266 6.85 -2.15 -16.39
C ASP A 266 7.75 -1.82 -15.19
N LEU A 267 7.55 -0.67 -14.53
CA LEU A 267 8.37 -0.20 -13.43
C LEU A 267 7.87 -0.71 -12.08
N LEU A 268 6.54 -0.75 -11.89
CA LEU A 268 5.86 -1.00 -10.63
C LEU A 268 5.11 -2.34 -10.57
N ASP A 269 4.90 -3.03 -11.68
CA ASP A 269 4.07 -4.25 -11.74
C ASP A 269 4.68 -5.35 -12.64
N LEU A 270 6.02 -5.50 -12.61
CA LEU A 270 6.66 -6.64 -13.28
C LEU A 270 6.23 -7.94 -12.59
N SER A 271 5.87 -8.97 -13.35
CA SER A 271 5.50 -10.27 -12.76
C SER A 271 6.66 -10.89 -11.98
N SER A 272 6.39 -11.39 -10.77
CA SER A 272 7.34 -12.23 -10.02
C SER A 272 7.59 -13.60 -10.65
N THR A 273 6.90 -13.93 -11.75
CA THR A 273 7.13 -15.16 -12.52
C THR A 273 8.06 -14.96 -13.70
N ASP A 274 8.53 -13.73 -13.97
CA ASP A 274 9.37 -13.44 -15.12
C ASP A 274 10.78 -14.02 -14.93
N ASP A 275 11.13 -15.00 -15.77
CA ASP A 275 12.41 -15.71 -15.79
C ASP A 275 13.38 -15.17 -16.84
N ARG A 276 13.03 -14.08 -17.54
CA ARG A 276 13.90 -13.47 -18.54
C ARG A 276 14.92 -12.56 -17.88
N VAL A 277 16.19 -12.80 -18.19
CA VAL A 277 17.33 -12.04 -17.63
C VAL A 277 17.31 -10.59 -18.13
N GLU A 278 16.99 -10.35 -19.40
CA GLU A 278 17.01 -9.00 -19.97
C GLU A 278 16.05 -8.02 -19.26
N TYR A 279 14.93 -8.50 -18.72
CA TYR A 279 13.87 -7.64 -18.18
C TYR A 279 14.25 -6.98 -16.86
N VAL A 280 15.12 -7.62 -16.09
CA VAL A 280 15.62 -7.08 -14.82
C VAL A 280 17.02 -6.48 -14.93
N GLN A 281 17.82 -6.86 -15.93
CA GLN A 281 19.16 -6.31 -16.11
C GLN A 281 19.21 -5.04 -16.97
N GLN A 282 18.30 -4.90 -17.95
CA GLN A 282 18.37 -3.80 -18.93
C GLN A 282 17.45 -2.63 -18.60
N ARG A 283 16.52 -2.81 -17.65
CA ARG A 283 15.51 -1.80 -17.31
C ARG A 283 15.35 -1.68 -15.80
N ILE A 284 15.04 -0.47 -15.36
CA ILE A 284 14.75 -0.19 -13.95
C ILE A 284 13.40 -0.84 -13.57
N ARG A 285 13.38 -1.47 -12.39
CA ARG A 285 12.25 -2.19 -11.79
C ARG A 285 12.24 -1.91 -10.29
N LEU A 286 11.09 -1.54 -9.74
CA LEU A 286 10.96 -1.20 -8.32
C LEU A 286 10.11 -2.20 -7.56
N ASN A 287 9.09 -2.78 -8.22
CA ASN A 287 8.18 -3.73 -7.61
C ASN A 287 7.96 -4.95 -8.52
N LEU A 288 7.98 -6.13 -7.91
CA LEU A 288 7.63 -7.40 -8.53
C LEU A 288 6.29 -7.88 -7.95
N HIS A 289 5.25 -7.93 -8.77
CA HIS A 289 3.90 -8.32 -8.35
C HIS A 289 3.73 -9.84 -8.41
N CYS A 290 3.28 -10.43 -7.31
CA CYS A 290 2.88 -11.83 -7.25
C CYS A 290 1.42 -12.04 -7.70
N TRP A 291 1.20 -11.94 -9.01
CA TRP A 291 -0.10 -12.24 -9.64
C TRP A 291 -0.61 -13.64 -9.29
N HIS A 292 -1.92 -13.86 -9.43
CA HIS A 292 -2.52 -15.18 -9.21
C HIS A 292 -2.07 -16.16 -10.28
N THR A 293 -1.25 -17.12 -9.89
CA THR A 293 -0.62 -18.09 -10.79
C THR A 293 -0.09 -19.28 -10.01
N ASP A 294 0.09 -20.40 -10.71
CA ASP A 294 0.79 -21.58 -10.20
C ASP A 294 2.24 -21.65 -10.71
N LEU A 295 2.67 -20.69 -11.53
CA LEU A 295 4.06 -20.56 -11.99
C LEU A 295 4.97 -20.11 -10.84
N PRO A 296 6.25 -20.54 -10.79
CA PRO A 296 7.22 -19.98 -9.87
C PRO A 296 7.47 -18.50 -10.19
N PHE A 297 7.61 -17.57 -9.24
CA PHE A 297 7.24 -17.64 -7.83
C PHE A 297 5.74 -17.42 -7.65
N SER A 298 5.06 -18.31 -6.90
CA SER A 298 3.63 -18.20 -6.58
C SER A 298 3.42 -17.95 -5.09
N LYS A 299 2.69 -16.88 -4.76
CA LYS A 299 2.32 -16.55 -3.36
C LYS A 299 1.46 -17.64 -2.70
N PHE A 300 0.63 -18.34 -3.48
CA PHE A 300 -0.18 -19.44 -2.98
C PHE A 300 0.69 -20.66 -2.64
N ALA A 301 1.64 -21.00 -3.51
CA ALA A 301 2.61 -22.06 -3.24
C ALA A 301 3.49 -21.74 -2.02
N PHE A 302 3.91 -20.48 -1.87
CA PHE A 302 4.66 -20.01 -0.70
C PHE A 302 3.85 -20.17 0.58
N LYS A 303 2.59 -19.68 0.61
CA LYS A 303 1.67 -19.79 1.75
C LYS A 303 1.38 -21.24 2.14
N MET A 304 1.28 -22.14 1.16
CA MET A 304 1.08 -23.58 1.40
C MET A 304 2.36 -24.33 1.82
N GLY A 305 3.50 -23.64 1.97
CA GLY A 305 4.76 -24.28 2.35
C GLY A 305 5.39 -25.14 1.25
N LYS A 306 4.93 -25.04 -0.01
CA LYS A 306 5.45 -25.86 -1.13
C LYS A 306 6.94 -25.61 -1.42
N TYR A 307 7.47 -24.46 -0.99
CA TYR A 307 8.88 -24.12 -1.13
C TYR A 307 9.75 -24.50 0.09
N ASN A 308 9.22 -25.17 1.12
CA ASN A 308 9.97 -25.46 2.35
C ASN A 308 11.20 -26.35 2.16
N GLN A 309 11.19 -27.21 1.13
CA GLN A 309 12.29 -28.10 0.78
C GLN A 309 13.10 -27.59 -0.41
N THR A 310 12.82 -26.37 -0.88
CA THR A 310 13.55 -25.78 -2.00
C THR A 310 14.91 -25.30 -1.52
N ASP A 311 15.98 -25.78 -2.16
CA ASP A 311 17.34 -25.37 -1.87
C ASP A 311 17.57 -23.89 -2.24
N LEU A 312 18.03 -23.10 -1.27
CA LEU A 312 18.36 -21.69 -1.43
C LEU A 312 19.50 -21.48 -2.42
N GLU A 313 20.49 -22.39 -2.47
CA GLU A 313 21.67 -22.23 -3.34
C GLU A 313 21.29 -22.24 -4.84
N LYS A 314 20.17 -22.88 -5.20
CA LYS A 314 19.62 -22.84 -6.57
C LYS A 314 19.32 -21.41 -7.05
N TYR A 315 19.01 -20.50 -6.13
CA TYR A 315 18.63 -19.12 -6.43
C TYR A 315 19.67 -18.10 -5.99
N LYS A 316 20.90 -18.54 -5.70
CA LYS A 316 22.03 -17.65 -5.35
C LYS A 316 22.33 -16.63 -6.44
N ASN A 317 22.22 -17.05 -7.70
CA ASN A 317 22.28 -16.18 -8.87
C ASN A 317 20.86 -15.71 -9.23
N ASP A 318 20.39 -14.66 -8.54
CA ASP A 318 19.05 -14.11 -8.69
C ASP A 318 18.94 -13.08 -9.83
N THR A 319 19.38 -13.49 -11.02
CA THR A 319 19.47 -12.62 -12.21
C THR A 319 18.13 -12.44 -12.95
N THR A 320 17.03 -13.01 -12.44
CA THR A 320 15.68 -12.90 -13.00
C THR A 320 14.71 -12.43 -11.90
N ALA A 321 13.54 -11.91 -12.28
CA ALA A 321 12.53 -11.50 -11.29
C ALA A 321 12.06 -12.71 -10.47
N GLN A 322 11.83 -13.84 -11.14
CA GLN A 322 11.47 -15.11 -10.52
C GLN A 322 12.52 -15.60 -9.52
N ALA A 323 13.80 -15.60 -9.90
CA ALA A 323 14.87 -16.08 -9.03
C ALA A 323 15.05 -15.16 -7.81
N TYR A 324 14.94 -13.84 -8.00
CA TYR A 324 14.97 -12.88 -6.90
C TYR A 324 13.80 -13.07 -5.94
N ALA A 325 12.56 -13.14 -6.45
CA ALA A 325 11.37 -13.35 -5.63
C ALA A 325 11.47 -14.67 -4.83
N MET A 326 11.91 -15.76 -5.48
CA MET A 326 12.12 -17.04 -4.81
C MET A 326 13.19 -16.95 -3.73
N ARG A 327 14.36 -16.37 -4.04
CA ARG A 327 15.45 -16.21 -3.07
C ARG A 327 15.00 -15.42 -1.84
N MET A 328 14.39 -14.25 -2.04
CA MET A 328 13.88 -13.40 -0.95
C MET A 328 12.89 -14.15 -0.07
N ALA A 329 11.99 -14.91 -0.69
CA ALA A 329 11.00 -15.70 0.04
C ALA A 329 11.64 -16.85 0.85
N LEU A 330 12.63 -17.55 0.29
CA LEU A 330 13.36 -18.59 1.00
C LEU A 330 14.18 -18.00 2.15
N GLU A 331 14.94 -16.93 1.91
CA GLU A 331 15.71 -16.23 2.95
C GLU A 331 14.80 -15.77 4.11
N SER A 332 13.61 -15.25 3.82
CA SER A 332 12.67 -14.81 4.87
C SER A 332 12.20 -15.92 5.80
N LYS A 333 12.28 -17.19 5.38
CA LYS A 333 11.92 -18.34 6.22
C LYS A 333 13.02 -18.75 7.20
N TYR A 334 14.27 -18.45 6.85
CA TYR A 334 15.44 -18.85 7.63
C TYR A 334 15.94 -17.74 8.57
N MET A 335 15.42 -16.51 8.45
CA MET A 335 15.75 -15.43 9.37
C MET A 335 14.85 -15.44 10.61
N THR A 336 15.48 -15.51 11.78
CA THR A 336 14.84 -15.17 13.06
C THR A 336 14.49 -13.67 13.11
N LEU A 337 13.60 -13.28 14.03
CA LEU A 337 13.29 -11.86 14.25
C LEU A 337 14.54 -11.08 14.70
N GLU A 338 15.39 -11.70 15.50
CA GLU A 338 16.64 -11.14 15.97
C GLU A 338 17.62 -10.91 14.83
N GLU A 339 17.76 -11.88 13.91
CA GLU A 339 18.59 -11.74 12.71
C GLU A 339 18.04 -10.67 11.77
N LEU A 340 16.73 -10.62 11.56
CA LEU A 340 16.09 -9.61 10.73
C LEU A 340 16.30 -8.19 11.30
N ALA A 341 16.15 -8.04 12.62
CA ALA A 341 16.40 -6.79 13.32
C ALA A 341 17.89 -6.40 13.28
N ALA A 342 18.81 -7.36 13.43
CA ALA A 342 20.25 -7.13 13.30
C ALA A 342 20.65 -6.76 11.87
N TYR A 343 20.04 -7.37 10.86
CA TYR A 343 20.26 -7.03 9.45
C TYR A 343 19.91 -5.57 9.15
N GLY A 344 18.84 -5.06 9.78
CA GLY A 344 18.45 -3.65 9.71
C GLY A 344 19.45 -2.68 10.36
N ARG A 345 20.16 -3.10 11.42
CA ARG A 345 21.05 -2.26 12.25
C ARG A 345 22.53 -2.34 11.86
N ASN A 346 23.05 -3.51 11.49
CA ASN A 346 24.50 -3.70 11.27
C ASN A 346 25.01 -3.13 9.93
N LYS A 347 24.12 -2.86 8.97
CA LYS A 347 24.49 -2.24 7.69
C LYS A 347 24.42 -0.71 7.69
N SER A 348 23.89 -0.07 8.73
CA SER A 348 23.97 1.39 8.90
C SER A 348 25.27 1.84 9.56
N LEU A 349 26.12 0.91 10.01
CA LEU A 349 27.41 1.18 10.67
C LEU A 349 28.62 0.84 9.78
N SER A 350 28.40 0.35 8.56
CA SER A 350 29.47 -0.06 7.61
C SER A 350 29.47 0.74 6.31
N SER A 351 28.85 1.93 6.30
CA SER A 351 28.88 2.88 5.18
C SER A 351 29.37 4.25 5.61
#